data_AF-A0A4U8WGS2-F1
#
_entry.id   AF-A0A4U8WGS2-F1
#
_cell.length_a   1.000
_cell.length_b   1.000
_cell.length_c   1.000
_cell.angle_alpha   90.00
_cell.angle_beta   90.00
_cell.angle_gamma   90.00
#
_symmetry.space_group_name_H-M   'P 1'
#
loop_
_entity.id
_entity.type
_entity.pdbx_description
1 polymer ?
#
loop_
_entity_poly.entity_id
_entity_poly.type
_entity_poly.pdbx_seq_one_letter_code
_entity_poly.pdbx_strand_id
1 'polypeptide(L)'
;MKKFMIPVVLVLMGTGAAFATKANSNSAKALVNGYRIDIESGECFSTSQQCETVGTEPCQWIADPNVHLVERTSVNPTMCGNELFKAQ
;
A
#
# COMPACT_ATOMS: atom_id res chain seq x y z
N MET A 1 -6.87 -46.28 30.62
CA MET A 1 -5.83 -45.32 31.08
C MET A 1 -5.12 -44.73 29.85
N LYS A 2 -5.63 -43.65 29.26
CA LYS A 2 -4.91 -42.88 28.24
C LYS A 2 -5.06 -41.39 28.60
N LYS A 3 -4.03 -40.84 29.22
CA LYS A 3 -3.87 -39.42 29.51
C LYS A 3 -3.44 -38.73 28.22
N PHE A 4 -4.30 -37.88 27.66
CA PHE A 4 -3.88 -36.91 26.65
C PHE A 4 -3.47 -35.63 27.37
N MET A 5 -2.18 -35.52 27.67
CA MET A 5 -1.54 -34.22 27.88
C MET A 5 -1.30 -33.63 26.49
N ILE A 6 -2.08 -32.63 26.10
CA ILE A 6 -1.76 -31.80 24.93
C ILE A 6 -1.45 -30.40 25.47
N PRO A 7 -0.24 -29.87 25.21
CA PRO A 7 0.18 -28.56 25.69
C PRO A 7 -0.71 -27.49 25.08
N VAL A 8 -1.42 -26.78 25.94
CA VAL A 8 -2.20 -25.59 25.61
C VAL A 8 -1.23 -24.44 25.39
N VAL A 9 -1.57 -23.58 24.43
CA VAL A 9 -0.97 -22.28 24.07
C VAL A 9 0.18 -22.32 23.05
N LEU A 10 -0.15 -22.68 21.81
CA LEU A 10 0.40 -21.97 20.64
C LEU A 10 -0.51 -20.79 20.35
N VAL A 11 -0.42 -19.72 21.14
CA VAL A 11 -0.93 -18.41 20.72
C VAL A 11 0.21 -17.74 19.97
N LEU A 12 0.39 -18.19 18.72
CA LEU A 12 1.06 -17.40 17.70
C LEU A 12 0.20 -16.15 17.51
N MET A 13 0.58 -15.06 18.18
CA MET A 13 0.13 -13.71 17.80
C MET A 13 0.75 -13.40 16.45
N GLY A 14 0.19 -14.00 15.41
CA GLY A 14 0.41 -13.62 14.01
C GLY A 14 -0.65 -12.62 13.60
N THR A 15 -0.71 -11.45 14.23
CA THR A 15 -1.41 -10.31 13.64
C THR A 15 -0.51 -9.69 12.58
N GLY A 16 -0.28 -10.42 11.49
CA GLY A 16 0.14 -9.83 10.23
C GLY A 16 -1.13 -9.55 9.45
N ALA A 17 -1.45 -8.28 9.22
CA ALA A 17 -2.67 -7.84 8.56
C ALA A 17 -2.97 -8.69 7.32
N ALA A 18 -4.15 -9.30 7.28
CA ALA A 18 -4.68 -9.88 6.06
C ALA A 18 -4.89 -8.73 5.05
N PHE A 19 -3.95 -8.54 4.13
CA PHE A 19 -4.12 -7.70 2.94
C PHE A 19 -5.15 -8.39 2.05
N ALA A 20 -6.43 -8.15 2.34
CA ALA A 20 -7.55 -8.63 1.55
C ALA A 20 -7.60 -7.84 0.23
N THR A 21 -6.73 -8.22 -0.71
CA THR A 21 -6.86 -7.81 -2.11
C THR A 21 -8.17 -8.40 -2.64
N LYS A 22 -9.15 -7.51 -2.80
CA LYS A 22 -10.47 -7.80 -3.34
C LYS A 22 -10.27 -8.26 -4.80
N ALA A 23 -10.30 -9.56 -5.04
CA ALA A 23 -10.40 -10.13 -6.38
C ALA A 23 -11.82 -9.87 -6.91
N ASN A 24 -12.05 -8.71 -7.53
CA ASN A 24 -13.24 -8.50 -8.34
C ASN A 24 -12.91 -7.69 -9.60
N SER A 25 -13.06 -8.37 -10.71
CA SER A 25 -12.85 -7.94 -12.08
C SER A 25 -13.83 -6.83 -12.49
N ASN A 26 -13.36 -5.58 -12.53
CA ASN A 26 -13.85 -4.55 -13.45
C ASN A 26 -12.84 -3.40 -13.46
N SER A 27 -12.08 -3.27 -14.56
CA SER A 27 -11.01 -2.26 -14.76
C SER A 27 -9.98 -2.24 -13.63
N ALA A 28 -8.96 -3.10 -13.72
CA ALA A 28 -7.99 -3.42 -12.68
C ALA A 28 -7.47 -2.20 -11.89
N LYS A 29 -8.23 -1.86 -10.85
CA LYS A 29 -7.86 -1.01 -9.73
C LYS A 29 -6.69 -1.68 -9.02
N ALA A 30 -5.50 -1.46 -9.56
CA ALA A 30 -4.28 -2.03 -9.03
C ALA A 30 -3.92 -1.25 -7.77
N LEU A 31 -3.89 -1.92 -6.62
CA LEU A 31 -3.25 -1.38 -5.43
C LEU A 31 -1.75 -1.41 -5.67
N VAL A 32 -1.18 -0.23 -5.85
CA VAL A 32 0.26 -0.04 -6.05
C VAL A 32 0.84 0.76 -4.89
N ASN A 33 2.13 0.59 -4.67
CA ASN A 33 2.81 1.33 -3.62
C ASN A 33 2.93 2.81 -4.04
N GLY A 34 2.49 3.71 -3.18
CA GLY A 34 2.56 5.15 -3.42
C GLY A 34 3.96 5.70 -3.18
N TYR A 35 4.39 6.60 -4.04
CA TYR A 35 5.64 7.32 -3.91
C TYR A 35 5.35 8.80 -3.68
N ARG A 36 6.15 9.47 -2.86
CA ARG A 36 6.12 10.92 -2.71
C ARG A 36 7.29 11.54 -3.45
N ILE A 37 7.08 12.72 -4.00
CA ILE A 37 8.15 13.49 -4.65
C ILE A 37 8.79 14.37 -3.59
N ASP A 38 10.08 14.17 -3.34
CA ASP A 38 10.85 15.08 -2.50
C ASP A 38 11.21 16.32 -3.32
N ILE A 39 10.79 17.49 -2.86
CA ILE A 39 11.00 18.76 -3.59
C ILE A 39 12.46 19.25 -3.55
N GLU A 40 13.25 18.77 -2.59
CA GLU A 40 14.66 19.19 -2.44
C GLU A 40 15.55 18.37 -3.36
N SER A 41 15.30 17.07 -3.46
CA SER A 41 16.10 16.12 -4.27
C SER A 41 15.48 15.85 -5.65
N GLY A 42 14.19 16.13 -5.82
CA GLY A 42 13.43 15.76 -7.02
C GLY A 42 13.22 14.24 -7.17
N GLU A 43 13.48 13.48 -6.10
CA GLU A 43 13.44 12.02 -6.11
C GLU A 43 12.12 11.46 -5.57
N CYS A 44 11.74 10.28 -6.08
CA CYS A 44 10.54 9.57 -5.64
C CYS A 44 10.86 8.65 -4.45
N PHE A 45 10.41 9.03 -3.26
CA PHE A 45 10.54 8.19 -2.08
C PHE A 45 9.33 7.26 -1.95
N SER A 46 9.60 5.96 -1.81
CA SER A 46 8.54 4.98 -1.53
C SER A 46 7.92 5.27 -0.18
N THR A 47 6.60 5.40 -0.16
CA THR A 47 5.83 5.37 1.08
C THR A 47 5.35 3.93 1.31
N SER A 48 5.04 3.55 2.55
CA SER A 48 4.44 2.23 2.84
C SER A 48 2.91 2.24 2.64
N GLN A 49 2.39 3.19 1.85
CA GLN A 49 0.96 3.36 1.61
C GLN A 49 0.59 2.80 0.25
N GLN A 50 -0.47 2.00 0.23
CA GLN A 50 -1.02 1.44 -0.99
C GLN A 50 -2.16 2.33 -1.46
N CYS A 51 -2.08 2.74 -2.72
CA CYS A 51 -3.08 3.56 -3.37
C CYS A 51 -3.52 2.89 -4.67
N GLU A 52 -4.65 3.34 -5.19
CA GLU A 52 -5.29 2.77 -6.36
C GLU A 52 -4.86 3.53 -7.61
N THR A 53 -4.58 2.83 -8.72
CA THR A 53 -4.27 3.50 -10.00
C THR A 53 -5.48 4.17 -10.65
N VAL A 54 -6.70 3.90 -10.16
CA VAL A 54 -7.95 4.42 -10.73
C VAL A 54 -8.91 4.83 -9.61
N GLY A 55 -9.25 6.11 -9.56
CA GLY A 55 -10.23 6.64 -8.63
C GLY A 55 -10.57 8.11 -8.92
N THR A 56 -11.28 8.74 -7.99
CA THR A 56 -11.74 10.13 -8.12
C THR A 56 -11.10 11.06 -7.09
N GLU A 57 -10.70 10.52 -5.94
CA GLU A 57 -10.04 11.27 -4.87
C GLU A 57 -8.53 10.98 -4.87
N PRO A 58 -7.66 12.00 -4.86
CA PRO A 58 -6.22 11.80 -4.85
C PRO A 58 -5.78 11.11 -3.56
N CYS A 59 -4.80 10.21 -3.68
CA CYS A 59 -4.22 9.53 -2.53
C CYS A 59 -3.24 10.47 -1.83
N GLN A 60 -3.56 10.85 -0.59
CA GLN A 60 -2.74 11.75 0.21
C GLN A 60 -1.88 10.97 1.20
N TRP A 61 -0.68 11.47 1.47
CA TRP A 61 0.23 10.83 2.41
C TRP A 61 -0.28 10.96 3.86
N ILE A 62 -0.36 9.85 4.60
CA ILE A 62 -0.87 9.86 6.00
C ILE A 62 -0.15 10.85 6.93
N ALA A 63 1.12 11.16 6.65
CA ALA A 63 1.91 12.06 7.50
C ALA A 63 1.77 13.53 7.07
N ASP A 64 1.38 13.79 5.82
CA ASP A 64 1.07 15.14 5.35
C ASP A 64 -0.02 15.11 4.26
N PRO A 65 -1.22 15.66 4.51
CA PRO A 65 -2.33 15.60 3.57
C PRO A 65 -2.10 16.46 2.32
N ASN A 66 -1.12 17.36 2.31
CA ASN A 66 -0.81 18.18 1.13
C ASN A 66 0.06 17.42 0.11
N VAL A 67 0.60 16.27 0.49
CA VAL A 67 1.47 15.46 -0.37
C VAL A 67 0.64 14.39 -1.07
N HIS A 68 0.50 14.50 -2.39
CA HIS A 68 -0.16 13.48 -3.21
C HIS A 68 0.82 12.37 -3.57
N LEU A 69 0.34 11.14 -3.50
CA LEU A 69 1.11 9.95 -3.82
C LEU A 69 0.94 9.59 -5.30
N VAL A 70 2.04 9.16 -5.89
CA VAL A 70 2.15 8.87 -7.32
C VAL A 70 2.74 7.47 -7.55
N GLU A 71 2.44 6.86 -8.69
CA GLU A 71 2.93 5.55 -9.11
C GLU A 71 4.35 5.67 -9.67
N ARG A 72 5.27 4.78 -9.29
CA ARG A 72 6.57 4.71 -9.99
C ARG A 72 6.44 4.09 -11.39
N THR A 73 6.19 4.91 -12.40
CA THR A 73 6.04 4.47 -13.80
C THR A 73 7.38 4.22 -14.52
N SER A 74 8.52 4.74 -14.02
CA SER A 74 9.82 4.55 -14.68
C SER A 74 10.97 4.32 -13.71
N VAL A 75 12.00 3.63 -14.20
CA VAL A 75 13.31 3.47 -13.54
C VAL A 75 14.01 4.82 -13.39
N ASN A 76 13.56 5.85 -14.11
CA ASN A 76 14.10 7.20 -14.08
C ASN A 76 13.61 7.96 -12.83
N PRO A 77 14.51 8.49 -11.97
CA PRO A 77 14.16 9.11 -10.70
C PRO A 77 13.45 10.46 -10.81
N THR A 78 13.44 11.07 -12.00
CA THR A 78 12.91 12.43 -12.23
C THR A 78 11.42 12.47 -12.62
N MET A 79 10.81 11.31 -12.89
CA MET A 79 9.42 11.21 -13.33
C MET A 79 8.70 10.22 -12.41
N CYS A 80 8.11 10.73 -11.33
CA CYS A 80 7.43 9.89 -10.33
C CYS A 80 6.07 9.35 -10.80
N GLY A 81 5.86 9.24 -12.11
CA GLY A 81 4.70 8.64 -12.76
C GLY A 81 3.36 9.31 -12.47
N ASN A 82 2.29 8.52 -12.49
CA ASN A 82 0.93 9.03 -12.49
C ASN A 82 0.36 9.21 -11.07
N GLU A 83 -0.55 10.15 -10.90
CA GLU A 83 -1.26 10.34 -9.63
C GLU A 83 -2.05 9.09 -9.24
N LEU A 84 -1.95 8.72 -7.96
CA LEU A 84 -2.71 7.63 -7.38
C LEU A 84 -3.92 8.17 -6.65
N PHE A 85 -4.90 7.29 -6.49
CA PHE A 85 -6.18 7.60 -5.90
C PHE A 85 -6.42 6.80 -4.63
N LYS A 86 -7.29 7.32 -3.78
CA LYS A 86 -7.69 6.65 -2.54
C LYS A 86 -8.46 5.37 -2.87
N ALA A 87 -8.02 4.25 -2.27
CA ALA A 87 -8.71 2.97 -2.42
C ALA A 87 -10.13 3.05 -1.84
N GLN A 88 -11.12 2.68 -2.66
CA GLN A 88 -12.54 2.66 -2.28
C GLN A 88 -13.00 1.31 -1.67
#